data_AF-A0A1C5XCZ5-F1
#
_entry.id   AF-A0A1C5XCZ5-F1
#
_cell.length_a   1.000
_cell.length_b   1.000
_cell.length_c   1.000
_cell.angle_alpha   90.00
_cell.angle_beta   90.00
_cell.angle_gamma   90.00
#
_symmetry.space_group_name_H-M   'P 1'
#
loop_
_entity.id
_entity.type
_entity.pdbx_description
1 polymer ?
#
loop_
_entity_poly.entity_id
_entity_poly.type
_entity_poly.pdbx_seq_one_letter_code
_entity_poly.pdbx_strand_id
1 'polypeptide(L)'
;MKTRISVQERLKDLRVERGLNLEELAQETGISKSALGSYENDNDEYKEINHGSLLKLADFYQVSVDYLLGLTNNRRYENTPIEELHLSDEVVELLKSERFNNRLLCEIISHEKFKELLADAEIYVDGIATMHFHDTNSSLAALRAMVLEEHPEAAADRAIKVLEACQIEEEDFFCHVTHKTWDVILHDIRKAHENDSESAPDTTPADELIREVQKAMQSPGDRVQQFTEIFCKAFRLKYKRLSQEERSLLKKLFKKSPLIKQSGMNFRRRPWK
;
A
#
# COMPACT_ATOMS: atom_id res chain seq x y z
N MET A 1 -0.42 0.89 9.64
CA MET A 1 -0.03 -0.49 9.99
C MET A 1 0.03 -0.66 11.51
N LYS A 2 -0.78 -1.57 12.07
CA LYS A 2 -0.70 -1.91 13.50
C LYS A 2 0.62 -2.60 13.80
N THR A 3 1.33 -2.19 14.87
CA THR A 3 2.57 -2.87 15.31
C THR A 3 2.29 -4.18 16.03
N ARG A 4 1.03 -4.42 16.44
CA ARG A 4 0.60 -5.63 17.15
C ARG A 4 -0.74 -6.11 16.61
N ILE A 5 -0.83 -7.41 16.34
CA ILE A 5 -2.06 -8.11 15.94
C ILE A 5 -2.81 -8.50 17.22
N SER A 6 -4.11 -8.20 17.30
CA SER A 6 -4.92 -8.59 18.47
C SER A 6 -5.20 -10.10 18.47
N VAL A 7 -5.61 -10.64 19.61
CA VAL A 7 -6.00 -12.06 19.71
C VAL A 7 -7.17 -12.37 18.77
N GLN A 8 -8.13 -11.46 18.68
CA GLN A 8 -9.32 -11.56 17.83
C GLN A 8 -8.94 -11.61 16.35
N GLU A 9 -8.06 -10.70 15.92
CA GLU A 9 -7.52 -10.68 14.55
C GLU A 9 -6.76 -11.99 14.25
N ARG A 10 -5.88 -12.42 15.17
CA ARG A 10 -5.10 -13.66 15.01
C ARG A 10 -5.98 -14.89 14.81
N LEU A 11 -7.01 -15.04 15.61
CA LEU A 11 -7.93 -16.18 15.54
C LEU A 11 -8.71 -16.19 14.21
N LYS A 12 -9.16 -15.01 13.78
CA LYS A 12 -9.84 -14.83 12.50
C LYS A 12 -8.92 -15.14 11.32
N ASP A 13 -7.68 -14.65 11.35
CA ASP A 13 -6.68 -14.89 10.31
C ASP A 13 -6.37 -16.38 10.15
N LEU A 14 -6.15 -17.10 11.26
CA LEU A 14 -5.90 -18.55 11.25
C LEU A 14 -7.09 -19.34 10.67
N ARG A 15 -8.32 -18.92 10.95
CA ARG A 15 -9.52 -19.54 10.40
C ARG A 15 -9.62 -19.31 8.88
N VAL A 16 -9.39 -18.08 8.44
CA VAL A 16 -9.44 -17.69 7.02
C VAL A 16 -8.32 -18.35 6.23
N GLU A 17 -7.11 -18.46 6.78
CA GLU A 17 -5.97 -19.17 6.19
C GLU A 17 -6.31 -20.63 5.87
N ARG A 18 -7.11 -21.30 6.72
CA ARG A 18 -7.60 -22.66 6.47
C ARG A 18 -8.87 -22.72 5.60
N GLY A 19 -9.40 -21.59 5.15
CA GLY A 19 -10.60 -21.52 4.32
C GLY A 19 -11.89 -21.93 5.04
N LEU A 20 -11.91 -21.89 6.38
CA LEU A 20 -13.02 -22.42 7.18
C LEU A 20 -14.03 -21.33 7.54
N ASN A 21 -15.30 -21.71 7.59
CA ASN A 21 -16.33 -20.92 8.26
C ASN A 21 -16.43 -21.30 9.76
N LEU A 22 -17.18 -20.50 10.54
CA LEU A 22 -17.31 -20.72 11.99
C LEU A 22 -18.04 -22.04 12.35
N GLU A 23 -18.89 -22.57 11.47
CA GLU A 23 -19.58 -23.85 11.68
C GLU A 23 -18.60 -25.03 11.53
N GLU A 24 -17.77 -24.99 10.49
CA GLU A 24 -16.75 -26.01 10.25
C GLU A 24 -15.70 -26.02 11.37
N LEU A 25 -15.22 -24.82 11.76
CA LEU A 25 -14.30 -24.71 12.88
C LEU A 25 -14.90 -25.24 14.19
N ALA A 26 -16.21 -25.02 14.40
CA ALA A 26 -16.91 -25.54 15.58
C ALA A 26 -16.96 -27.08 15.58
N GLN A 27 -17.17 -27.71 14.42
CA GLN A 27 -17.20 -29.16 14.28
C GLN A 27 -15.82 -29.78 14.54
N GLU A 28 -14.76 -29.19 13.99
CA GLU A 28 -13.39 -29.68 14.11
C GLU A 28 -12.84 -29.52 15.54
N THR A 29 -13.11 -28.37 16.18
CA THR A 29 -12.55 -28.07 17.51
C THR A 29 -13.46 -28.51 18.66
N GLY A 30 -14.73 -28.78 18.38
CA GLY A 30 -15.76 -29.01 19.39
C GLY A 30 -16.04 -27.79 20.27
N ILE A 31 -15.68 -26.58 19.82
CA ILE A 31 -16.01 -25.30 20.46
C ILE A 31 -17.29 -24.78 19.80
N SER A 32 -18.25 -24.25 20.56
CA SER A 32 -19.49 -23.77 19.95
C SER A 32 -19.24 -22.60 18.99
N LYS A 33 -19.99 -22.57 17.88
CA LYS A 33 -19.96 -21.47 16.90
C LYS A 33 -20.14 -20.09 17.54
N SER A 34 -21.02 -19.98 18.54
CA SER A 34 -21.25 -18.73 19.26
C SER A 34 -20.04 -18.30 20.06
N ALA A 35 -19.31 -19.25 20.68
CA ALA A 35 -18.08 -18.95 21.39
C ALA A 35 -16.98 -18.51 20.41
N LEU A 36 -16.77 -19.24 19.32
CA LEU A 36 -15.80 -18.88 18.28
C LEU A 36 -16.09 -17.49 17.68
N GLY A 37 -17.35 -17.22 17.32
CA GLY A 37 -17.76 -15.91 16.81
C GLY A 37 -17.58 -14.79 17.84
N SER A 38 -17.70 -15.10 19.13
CA SER A 38 -17.39 -14.14 20.19
C SER A 38 -15.88 -13.94 20.39
N TYR A 39 -15.05 -14.96 20.15
CA TYR A 39 -13.60 -14.87 20.28
C TYR A 39 -12.95 -14.08 19.14
N GLU A 40 -13.54 -14.11 17.94
CA GLU A 40 -13.08 -13.35 16.78
C GLU A 40 -13.67 -11.94 16.70
N ASN A 41 -14.55 -11.56 17.63
CA ASN A 41 -15.22 -10.26 17.63
C ASN A 41 -14.31 -9.19 18.24
N ASP A 42 -13.86 -8.27 17.40
CA ASP A 42 -13.01 -7.12 17.70
C ASP A 42 -13.69 -6.03 18.55
N ASN A 43 -15.02 -6.10 18.74
CA ASN A 43 -15.75 -5.14 19.58
C ASN A 43 -15.71 -5.47 21.09
N ASP A 44 -15.22 -6.64 21.48
CA ASP A 44 -15.15 -7.10 22.87
C ASP A 44 -13.70 -7.45 23.23
N GLU A 45 -12.88 -6.41 23.39
CA GLU A 45 -11.43 -6.52 23.63
C GLU A 45 -11.09 -7.26 24.93
N TYR A 46 -12.05 -7.36 25.86
CA TYR A 46 -11.91 -8.04 27.17
C TYR A 46 -12.50 -9.44 27.20
N LYS A 47 -12.83 -10.02 26.04
CA LYS A 47 -13.45 -11.35 26.01
C LYS A 47 -12.49 -12.42 26.54
N GLU A 48 -12.86 -13.03 27.65
CA GLU A 48 -12.12 -14.16 28.20
C GLU A 48 -12.29 -15.42 27.34
N ILE A 49 -11.17 -16.01 26.94
CA ILE A 49 -11.11 -17.33 26.33
C ILE A 49 -10.65 -18.31 27.41
N ASN A 50 -11.45 -19.33 27.69
CA ASN A 50 -11.06 -20.33 28.68
C ASN A 50 -9.83 -21.13 28.19
N HIS A 51 -8.99 -21.56 29.13
CA HIS A 51 -7.76 -22.29 28.83
C HIS A 51 -7.99 -23.56 28.00
N GLY A 52 -9.12 -24.26 28.19
CA GLY A 52 -9.46 -25.45 27.41
C GLY A 52 -9.69 -25.14 25.93
N SER A 53 -10.40 -24.05 25.61
CA SER A 53 -10.58 -23.56 24.25
C SER A 53 -9.25 -23.14 23.63
N LEU A 54 -8.38 -22.44 24.39
CA LEU A 54 -7.05 -22.05 23.91
C LEU A 54 -6.21 -23.28 23.53
N LEU A 55 -6.18 -24.30 24.38
CA LEU A 55 -5.42 -25.54 24.11
C LEU A 55 -5.96 -26.27 22.87
N LYS A 56 -7.29 -26.37 22.72
CA LYS A 56 -7.91 -26.99 21.53
C LYS A 56 -7.60 -26.23 20.25
N LEU A 57 -7.67 -24.89 20.28
CA LEU A 57 -7.34 -24.06 19.14
C LEU A 57 -5.85 -24.15 18.79
N ALA A 58 -4.98 -24.14 19.80
CA ALA A 58 -3.52 -24.26 19.62
C ALA A 58 -3.16 -25.60 18.96
N ASP A 59 -3.75 -26.69 19.45
CA ASP A 59 -3.58 -28.03 18.88
C ASP A 59 -4.14 -28.11 17.46
N PHE A 60 -5.36 -27.61 17.22
CA PHE A 60 -5.98 -27.63 15.90
C PHE A 60 -5.16 -26.86 14.84
N TYR A 61 -4.69 -25.66 15.19
CA TYR A 61 -3.89 -24.83 14.31
C TYR A 61 -2.41 -25.22 14.27
N GLN A 62 -1.97 -26.12 15.16
CA GLN A 62 -0.57 -26.57 15.30
C GLN A 62 0.38 -25.40 15.61
N VAL A 63 -0.05 -24.52 16.52
CA VAL A 63 0.68 -23.32 16.98
C VAL A 63 0.78 -23.28 18.52
N SER A 64 1.66 -22.44 19.06
CA SER A 64 1.74 -22.22 20.50
C SER A 64 0.57 -21.37 21.02
N VAL A 65 0.24 -21.52 22.31
CA VAL A 65 -0.75 -20.66 22.97
C VAL A 65 -0.28 -19.20 22.98
N ASP A 66 1.01 -18.94 23.16
CA ASP A 66 1.58 -17.60 23.09
C ASP A 66 1.38 -16.94 21.72
N TYR A 67 1.40 -17.72 20.64
CA TYR A 67 1.09 -17.21 19.30
C TYR A 67 -0.39 -16.80 19.19
N LEU A 68 -1.31 -17.63 19.69
CA LEU A 68 -2.73 -17.30 19.73
C LEU A 68 -3.01 -16.04 20.55
N LEU A 69 -2.32 -15.89 21.67
CA LEU A 69 -2.46 -14.75 22.59
C LEU A 69 -1.74 -13.47 22.11
N GLY A 70 -1.08 -13.51 20.95
CA GLY A 70 -0.34 -12.36 20.43
C GLY A 70 0.84 -11.94 21.33
N LEU A 71 1.42 -12.90 22.07
CA LEU A 71 2.66 -12.74 22.83
C LEU A 71 3.89 -13.01 21.96
N THR A 72 3.75 -13.80 20.91
CA THR A 72 4.78 -14.05 19.90
C THR A 72 4.19 -14.04 18.50
N ASN A 73 5.01 -13.69 17.51
CA ASN A 73 4.68 -13.87 16.09
C ASN A 73 5.18 -15.21 15.53
N ASN A 74 5.94 -15.98 16.32
CA ASN A 74 6.42 -17.30 15.93
C ASN A 74 5.37 -18.36 16.28
N ARG A 75 4.89 -19.10 15.28
CA ARG A 75 3.90 -20.17 15.47
C ARG A 75 4.40 -21.27 16.40
N ARG A 76 5.72 -21.48 16.46
CA ARG A 76 6.38 -22.48 17.30
C ARG A 76 7.58 -21.85 18.02
N TYR A 77 7.95 -22.40 19.16
CA TYR A 77 9.22 -22.05 19.82
C TYR A 77 10.35 -22.84 19.16
N GLU A 78 10.91 -22.28 18.11
CA GLU A 78 12.16 -22.78 17.54
C GLU A 78 13.29 -22.02 18.22
N ASN A 79 14.12 -22.75 18.97
CA ASN A 79 15.34 -22.21 19.58
C ASN A 79 16.47 -22.24 18.55
N THR A 80 16.27 -21.57 17.42
CA THR A 80 17.31 -21.43 16.40
C THR A 80 18.42 -20.53 16.94
N PRO A 81 19.66 -21.01 17.07
CA PRO A 81 20.78 -20.17 17.44
C PRO A 81 20.92 -18.99 16.46
N ILE A 82 21.16 -17.79 16.99
CA ILE A 82 21.31 -16.57 16.18
C ILE A 82 22.44 -16.72 15.14
N GLU A 83 23.50 -17.46 15.50
CA GLU A 83 24.62 -17.79 14.61
C GLU A 83 24.17 -18.47 13.31
N GLU A 84 23.14 -19.34 13.36
CA GLU A 84 22.61 -20.01 12.17
C GLU A 84 21.91 -19.05 11.20
N LEU A 85 21.57 -17.84 11.66
CA LEU A 85 20.99 -16.78 10.85
C LEU A 85 22.05 -15.82 10.30
N HIS A 86 23.33 -16.02 10.63
CA HIS A 86 24.46 -15.16 10.25
C HIS A 86 24.24 -13.67 10.61
N LEU A 87 23.52 -13.40 11.69
CA LEU A 87 23.28 -12.04 12.18
C LEU A 87 24.43 -11.61 13.09
N SER A 88 25.02 -10.45 12.81
CA SER A 88 26.04 -9.86 13.69
C SER A 88 25.42 -9.31 14.98
N ASP A 89 26.24 -9.15 16.03
CA ASP A 89 25.81 -8.55 17.29
C ASP A 89 25.17 -7.16 17.09
N GLU A 90 25.71 -6.34 16.17
CA GLU A 90 25.16 -5.03 15.84
C GLU A 90 23.74 -5.13 15.26
N VAL A 91 23.50 -6.08 14.36
CA VAL A 91 22.18 -6.31 13.77
C VAL A 91 21.20 -6.83 14.82
N VAL A 92 21.64 -7.70 15.72
CA VAL A 92 20.81 -8.21 16.82
C VAL A 92 20.38 -7.07 17.75
N GLU A 93 21.31 -6.19 18.13
CA GLU A 93 20.99 -5.03 18.96
C GLU A 93 20.07 -4.04 18.23
N LEU A 94 20.28 -3.85 16.93
CA LEU A 94 19.39 -3.05 16.09
C LEU A 94 17.97 -3.62 16.11
N LEU A 95 17.78 -4.90 15.82
CA LEU A 95 16.47 -5.58 15.81
C LEU A 95 15.77 -5.52 17.18
N LYS A 96 16.53 -5.59 18.29
CA LYS A 96 15.99 -5.48 19.66
C LYS A 96 15.66 -4.04 20.07
N SER A 97 16.21 -3.04 19.40
CA SER A 97 16.14 -1.64 19.85
C SER A 97 14.74 -1.02 19.81
N GLU A 98 13.77 -1.66 19.13
CA GLU A 98 12.42 -1.13 18.86
C GLU A 98 12.41 0.24 18.15
N ARG A 99 13.54 0.65 17.56
CA ARG A 99 13.69 1.97 16.91
C ARG A 99 13.15 2.03 15.49
N PHE A 100 12.71 0.91 14.94
CA PHE A 100 12.06 0.83 13.64
C PHE A 100 11.00 -0.27 13.64
N ASN A 101 10.21 -0.29 12.57
CA ASN A 101 9.07 -1.18 12.44
C ASN A 101 9.52 -2.59 12.03
N ASN A 102 9.83 -3.45 13.01
CA ASN A 102 10.20 -4.85 12.78
C ASN A 102 9.14 -5.62 11.98
N ARG A 103 7.85 -5.29 12.15
CA ARG A 103 6.79 -5.91 11.36
C ARG A 103 6.95 -5.60 9.87
N LEU A 104 7.24 -4.34 9.53
CA LEU A 104 7.43 -3.93 8.14
C LEU A 104 8.66 -4.62 7.54
N LEU A 105 9.76 -4.71 8.31
CA LEU A 105 10.94 -5.46 7.91
C LEU A 105 10.57 -6.92 7.60
N CYS A 106 9.82 -7.58 8.48
CA CYS A 106 9.36 -8.95 8.26
C CYS A 106 8.50 -9.10 6.99
N GLU A 107 7.60 -8.16 6.72
CA GLU A 107 6.77 -8.16 5.51
C GLU A 107 7.62 -7.98 4.23
N ILE A 108 8.62 -7.10 4.27
CA ILE A 108 9.57 -6.90 3.17
C ILE A 108 10.36 -8.18 2.89
N ILE A 109 11.00 -8.76 3.90
CA ILE A 109 11.87 -9.94 3.72
C ILE A 109 11.07 -11.22 3.38
N SER A 110 9.78 -11.26 3.74
CA SER A 110 8.90 -12.39 3.44
C SER A 110 8.24 -12.28 2.06
N HIS A 111 8.40 -11.15 1.36
CA HIS A 111 7.80 -10.94 0.05
C HIS A 111 8.40 -11.91 -0.99
N GLU A 112 7.58 -12.42 -1.92
CA GLU A 112 8.02 -13.40 -2.93
C GLU A 112 9.14 -12.86 -3.84
N LYS A 113 9.15 -11.54 -4.07
CA LYS A 113 10.15 -10.81 -4.84
C LYS A 113 11.41 -10.42 -4.06
N PHE A 114 11.48 -10.65 -2.75
CA PHE A 114 12.63 -10.23 -1.95
C PHE A 114 13.92 -10.94 -2.38
N LYS A 115 13.85 -12.22 -2.77
CA LYS A 115 15.01 -12.96 -3.29
C LYS A 115 15.54 -12.38 -4.60
N GLU A 116 14.64 -11.91 -5.47
CA GLU A 116 15.00 -11.23 -6.72
C GLU A 116 15.68 -9.90 -6.41
N LEU A 117 15.12 -9.09 -5.50
CA LEU A 117 15.73 -7.84 -5.05
C LEU A 117 17.13 -8.06 -4.46
N LEU A 118 17.29 -9.10 -3.62
CA LEU A 118 18.57 -9.38 -2.99
C LEU A 118 19.63 -9.80 -4.02
N ALA A 119 19.26 -10.63 -4.99
CA ALA A 119 20.15 -10.99 -6.09
C ALA A 119 20.55 -9.77 -6.93
N ASP A 120 19.61 -8.87 -7.23
CA ASP A 120 19.89 -7.62 -7.96
C ASP A 120 20.84 -6.71 -7.17
N ALA A 121 20.67 -6.63 -5.85
CA ALA A 121 21.56 -5.88 -4.97
C ALA A 121 22.95 -6.50 -4.88
N GLU A 122 23.05 -7.83 -4.83
CA GLU A 122 24.33 -8.55 -4.86
C GLU A 122 25.08 -8.29 -6.16
N ILE A 123 24.41 -8.33 -7.32
CA ILE A 123 25.03 -8.02 -8.63
C ILE A 123 25.64 -6.61 -8.63
N TYR A 124 24.97 -5.63 -8.02
CA TYR A 124 25.49 -4.28 -7.86
C TYR A 124 26.70 -4.24 -6.94
N VAL A 125 26.58 -4.80 -5.74
CA VAL A 125 27.62 -4.75 -4.70
C VAL A 125 28.89 -5.50 -5.12
N ASP A 126 28.76 -6.65 -5.80
CA ASP A 126 29.89 -7.44 -6.27
C ASP A 126 30.65 -6.77 -7.41
N GLY A 127 30.04 -5.80 -8.11
CA GLY A 127 30.69 -4.98 -9.14
C GLY A 127 31.06 -5.74 -10.43
N ILE A 128 30.64 -7.00 -10.58
CA ILE A 128 30.96 -7.82 -11.75
C ILE A 128 30.34 -7.21 -13.02
N ALA A 129 29.08 -6.77 -12.95
CA ALA A 129 28.42 -6.13 -14.10
C ALA A 129 29.05 -4.76 -14.41
N THR A 130 29.40 -3.97 -13.39
CA THR A 130 30.12 -2.70 -13.54
C THR A 130 31.44 -2.87 -14.28
N MET A 131 32.24 -3.87 -13.92
CA MET A 131 33.47 -4.20 -14.62
C MET A 131 33.21 -4.50 -16.11
N HIS A 132 32.18 -5.29 -16.42
CA HIS A 132 31.84 -5.61 -17.81
C HIS A 132 31.30 -4.41 -18.60
N PHE A 133 30.52 -3.52 -17.96
CA PHE A 133 30.09 -2.26 -18.59
C PHE A 133 31.30 -1.40 -18.93
N HIS A 134 32.23 -1.24 -17.99
CA HIS A 134 33.46 -0.48 -18.21
C HIS A 134 34.28 -1.02 -19.39
N ASP A 135 34.52 -2.33 -19.44
CA ASP A 135 35.30 -2.96 -20.52
C ASP A 135 34.63 -2.79 -21.89
N THR A 136 33.31 -2.95 -21.93
CA THR A 136 32.51 -2.81 -23.14
C THR A 136 32.50 -1.35 -23.60
N ASN A 137 32.24 -0.41 -22.70
CA ASN A 137 32.21 1.02 -22.98
C ASN A 137 33.58 1.52 -23.46
N SER A 138 34.66 1.05 -22.83
CA SER A 138 36.04 1.36 -23.22
C SER A 138 36.35 0.84 -24.63
N SER A 139 35.92 -0.38 -24.95
CA SER A 139 36.09 -0.98 -26.28
C SER A 139 35.31 -0.20 -27.36
N LEU A 140 34.07 0.20 -27.06
CA LEU A 140 33.25 1.03 -27.96
C LEU A 140 33.85 2.43 -28.16
N ALA A 141 34.36 3.04 -27.09
CA ALA A 141 35.03 4.34 -27.14
C ALA A 141 36.32 4.28 -27.96
N ALA A 142 37.13 3.23 -27.80
CA ALA A 142 38.33 3.01 -28.59
C ALA A 142 38.00 2.82 -30.08
N LEU A 143 37.01 1.99 -30.41
CA LEU A 143 36.56 1.80 -31.79
C LEU A 143 36.11 3.11 -32.42
N ARG A 144 35.31 3.89 -31.68
CA ARG A 144 34.88 5.22 -32.12
C ARG A 144 36.06 6.16 -32.35
N ALA A 145 37.03 6.18 -31.46
CA ALA A 145 38.22 7.02 -31.60
C ALA A 145 39.05 6.66 -32.84
N MET A 146 39.27 5.37 -33.10
CA MET A 146 40.01 4.92 -34.30
C MET A 146 39.31 5.37 -35.59
N VAL A 147 37.99 5.22 -35.68
CA VAL A 147 37.24 5.65 -36.88
C VAL A 147 37.34 7.16 -37.09
N LEU A 148 37.26 7.96 -36.02
CA LEU A 148 37.34 9.42 -36.12
C LEU A 148 38.75 9.94 -36.40
N GLU A 149 39.79 9.18 -36.05
CA GLU A 149 41.18 9.50 -36.40
C GLU A 149 41.40 9.36 -37.91
N GLU A 150 40.90 8.28 -38.52
CA GLU A 150 41.00 8.05 -39.97
C GLU A 150 39.99 8.90 -40.77
N HIS A 151 38.81 9.15 -40.21
CA HIS A 151 37.68 9.83 -40.86
C HIS A 151 37.02 10.88 -39.94
N PRO A 152 37.62 12.06 -39.74
CA PRO A 152 37.08 13.10 -38.86
C PRO A 152 35.69 13.59 -39.27
N GLU A 153 35.35 13.56 -40.56
CA GLU A 153 34.06 13.94 -41.12
C GLU A 153 32.90 13.04 -40.64
N ALA A 154 33.20 11.80 -40.23
CA ALA A 154 32.21 10.83 -39.77
C ALA A 154 31.64 11.15 -38.37
N ALA A 155 32.12 12.19 -37.68
CA ALA A 155 31.66 12.57 -36.33
C ALA A 155 30.13 12.79 -36.24
N ALA A 156 29.51 13.26 -37.32
CA ALA A 156 28.06 13.45 -37.38
C ALA A 156 27.29 12.20 -37.84
N ASP A 157 28.00 11.16 -38.30
CA ASP A 157 27.39 9.98 -38.89
C ASP A 157 26.60 9.18 -37.87
N ARG A 158 25.48 8.64 -38.33
CA ARG A 158 24.61 7.79 -37.53
C ARG A 158 25.36 6.60 -36.93
N ALA A 159 26.29 6.00 -37.68
CA ALA A 159 27.05 4.84 -37.22
C ALA A 159 27.91 5.18 -35.98
N ILE A 160 28.54 6.36 -35.96
CA ILE A 160 29.33 6.83 -34.82
C ILE A 160 28.44 7.09 -33.60
N LYS A 161 27.28 7.72 -33.80
CA LYS A 161 26.31 7.95 -32.72
C LYS A 161 25.73 6.64 -32.14
N VAL A 162 25.63 5.59 -32.94
CA VAL A 162 25.21 4.26 -32.44
C VAL A 162 26.23 3.69 -31.46
N LEU A 163 27.54 3.87 -31.69
CA LEU A 163 28.57 3.39 -30.77
C LEU A 163 28.49 4.08 -29.39
N GLU A 164 28.19 5.38 -29.37
CA GLU A 164 27.92 6.11 -28.12
C GLU A 164 26.65 5.58 -27.43
N ALA A 165 25.57 5.42 -28.19
CA ALA A 165 24.29 4.96 -27.64
C ALA A 165 24.30 3.50 -27.15
N CYS A 166 25.29 2.70 -27.53
CA CYS A 166 25.49 1.34 -27.03
C CYS A 166 26.20 1.29 -25.67
N GLN A 167 26.73 2.41 -25.18
CA GLN A 167 27.38 2.47 -23.87
C GLN A 167 26.33 2.38 -22.77
N ILE A 168 26.66 1.67 -21.70
CA ILE A 168 25.78 1.47 -20.54
C ILE A 168 26.38 2.22 -19.37
N GLU A 169 25.63 3.21 -18.86
CA GLU A 169 25.97 3.86 -17.60
C GLU A 169 25.50 3.00 -16.43
N GLU A 170 26.40 2.75 -15.49
CA GLU A 170 26.17 1.92 -14.31
C GLU A 170 24.96 2.41 -13.50
N GLU A 171 24.93 3.72 -13.24
CA GLU A 171 23.92 4.39 -12.43
C GLU A 171 22.51 4.21 -13.03
N ASP A 172 22.40 4.32 -14.35
CA ASP A 172 21.14 4.15 -15.07
C ASP A 172 20.65 2.69 -15.04
N PHE A 173 21.58 1.74 -15.23
CA PHE A 173 21.26 0.32 -15.20
C PHE A 173 20.77 -0.12 -13.82
N PHE A 174 21.54 0.17 -12.77
CA PHE A 174 21.22 -0.33 -11.42
C PHE A 174 20.08 0.41 -10.75
N CYS A 175 19.87 1.70 -11.06
CA CYS A 175 18.66 2.42 -10.66
C CYS A 175 17.41 1.72 -11.20
N HIS A 176 17.42 1.31 -12.48
CA HIS A 176 16.27 0.62 -13.06
C HIS A 176 16.03 -0.76 -12.46
N VAL A 177 17.08 -1.58 -12.34
CA VAL A 177 16.98 -2.97 -11.91
C VAL A 177 16.48 -3.06 -10.47
N THR A 178 17.12 -2.33 -9.55
CA THR A 178 16.80 -2.43 -8.11
C THR A 178 15.48 -1.75 -7.75
N HIS A 179 15.20 -0.55 -8.31
CA HIS A 179 13.97 0.18 -7.98
C HIS A 179 12.73 -0.53 -8.48
N LYS A 180 12.79 -1.16 -9.66
CA LYS A 180 11.64 -1.86 -10.20
C LYS A 180 11.13 -2.95 -9.25
N THR A 181 12.03 -3.78 -8.72
CA THR A 181 11.66 -4.85 -7.80
C THR A 181 11.24 -4.30 -6.44
N TRP A 182 11.94 -3.26 -5.96
CA TRP A 182 11.61 -2.58 -4.71
C TRP A 182 10.22 -1.93 -4.73
N ASP A 183 9.88 -1.21 -5.79
CA ASP A 183 8.60 -0.54 -5.97
C ASP A 183 7.44 -1.54 -5.98
N VAL A 184 7.64 -2.72 -6.59
CA VAL A 184 6.65 -3.81 -6.57
C VAL A 184 6.41 -4.28 -5.14
N ILE A 185 7.47 -4.59 -4.37
CA ILE A 185 7.36 -5.04 -2.98
C ILE A 185 6.60 -4.00 -2.14
N LEU A 186 6.98 -2.72 -2.25
CA LEU A 186 6.34 -1.65 -1.49
C LEU A 186 4.88 -1.44 -1.88
N HIS A 187 4.57 -1.53 -3.18
CA HIS A 187 3.20 -1.40 -3.67
C HIS A 187 2.29 -2.53 -3.17
N ASP A 188 2.77 -3.77 -3.22
CA ASP A 188 2.02 -4.94 -2.78
C ASP A 188 1.78 -4.91 -1.26
N ILE A 189 2.79 -4.54 -0.46
CA ILE A 189 2.64 -4.32 0.98
C ILE A 189 1.61 -3.20 1.23
N ARG A 190 1.76 -2.04 0.58
CA ARG A 190 0.81 -0.93 0.75
C ARG A 190 -0.63 -1.35 0.44
N LYS A 191 -0.82 -2.11 -0.63
CA LYS A 191 -2.13 -2.63 -1.04
C LYS A 191 -2.70 -3.62 -0.02
N ALA A 192 -1.88 -4.51 0.54
CA ALA A 192 -2.30 -5.41 1.61
C ALA A 192 -2.80 -4.65 2.86
N HIS A 193 -2.27 -3.45 3.09
CA HIS A 193 -2.63 -2.57 4.21
C HIS A 193 -3.63 -1.47 3.87
N GLU A 194 -4.26 -1.46 2.68
CA GLU A 194 -5.14 -0.36 2.24
C GLU A 194 -6.37 -0.16 3.16
N ASN A 195 -6.82 -1.24 3.81
CA ASN A 195 -8.02 -1.27 4.67
C ASN A 195 -7.69 -1.21 6.17
N ASP A 196 -6.42 -1.05 6.55
CA ASP A 196 -6.04 -0.90 7.96
C ASP A 196 -6.65 0.39 8.53
N SER A 197 -7.13 0.33 9.78
CA SER A 197 -7.73 1.49 10.47
C SER A 197 -6.81 2.70 10.61
N GLU A 198 -5.50 2.48 10.55
CA GLU A 198 -4.43 3.49 10.64
C GLU A 198 -3.88 3.89 9.25
N SER A 199 -4.38 3.27 8.17
CA SER A 199 -4.03 3.68 6.82
C SER A 199 -4.88 4.89 6.43
N ALA A 200 -4.24 5.89 5.80
CA ALA A 200 -4.99 7.01 5.25
C ALA A 200 -5.95 6.46 4.17
N PRO A 201 -7.24 6.86 4.18
CA PRO A 201 -8.17 6.42 3.15
C PRO A 201 -7.65 6.88 1.78
N ASP A 202 -7.73 5.98 0.78
CA ASP A 202 -7.30 6.27 -0.60
C ASP A 202 -8.05 7.45 -1.22
N THR A 203 -9.22 7.80 -0.66
CA THR A 203 -9.98 8.97 -1.05
C THR A 203 -9.84 10.07 -0.02
N THR A 204 -9.44 11.25 -0.47
CA THR A 204 -9.52 12.46 0.33
C THR A 204 -10.98 12.95 0.41
N PRO A 205 -11.32 13.80 1.40
CA PRO A 205 -12.59 14.52 1.39
C PRO A 205 -12.83 15.33 0.09
N ALA A 206 -11.76 15.71 -0.61
CA ALA A 206 -11.85 16.36 -1.91
C ALA A 206 -12.28 15.38 -3.01
N ASP A 207 -11.77 14.14 -3.00
CA ASP A 207 -12.15 13.09 -3.96
C ASP A 207 -13.61 12.66 -3.79
N GLU A 208 -14.09 12.57 -2.55
CA GLU A 208 -15.51 12.34 -2.27
C GLU A 208 -16.38 13.47 -2.82
N LEU A 209 -15.96 14.73 -2.60
CA LEU A 209 -16.66 15.91 -3.12
C LEU A 209 -16.68 15.93 -4.65
N ILE A 210 -15.55 15.63 -5.30
CA ILE A 210 -15.44 15.54 -6.77
C ILE A 210 -16.36 14.45 -7.31
N ARG A 211 -16.38 13.27 -6.68
CA ARG A 211 -17.25 12.15 -7.08
C ARG A 211 -18.73 12.51 -6.95
N GLU A 212 -19.12 13.25 -5.91
CA GLU A 212 -20.49 13.73 -5.75
C GLU A 212 -20.86 14.82 -6.75
N VAL A 213 -19.93 15.74 -7.06
CA VAL A 213 -20.11 16.74 -8.14
C VAL A 213 -20.29 16.04 -9.49
N GLN A 214 -19.48 15.05 -9.81
CA GLN A 214 -19.60 14.28 -11.05
C GLN A 214 -20.93 13.52 -11.13
N LYS A 215 -21.35 12.83 -10.05
CA LYS A 215 -22.66 12.16 -9.98
C LYS A 215 -23.83 13.14 -10.14
N ALA A 216 -23.75 14.32 -9.54
CA ALA A 216 -24.77 15.36 -9.71
C ALA A 216 -24.80 15.92 -11.13
N MET A 217 -23.64 16.15 -11.75
CA MET A 217 -23.56 16.63 -13.14
C MET A 217 -24.16 15.63 -14.15
N GLN A 218 -24.13 14.34 -13.84
CA GLN A 218 -24.68 13.25 -14.67
C GLN A 218 -26.16 12.94 -14.40
N SER A 219 -26.73 13.43 -13.29
CA SER A 219 -28.13 13.14 -12.91
C SER A 219 -29.12 14.12 -13.56
N PRO A 220 -30.22 13.67 -14.18
CA PRO A 220 -31.24 14.57 -14.71
C PRO A 220 -31.99 15.27 -13.57
N GLY A 221 -31.81 16.59 -13.42
CA GLY A 221 -32.42 17.39 -12.35
C GLY A 221 -32.01 18.87 -12.37
N ASP A 222 -32.51 19.65 -11.39
CA ASP A 222 -32.10 21.06 -11.22
C ASP A 222 -30.64 21.14 -10.72
N ARG A 223 -29.73 21.39 -11.66
CA ARG A 223 -28.28 21.55 -11.40
C ARG A 223 -27.97 22.57 -10.31
N VAL A 224 -28.81 23.61 -10.18
CA VAL A 224 -28.63 24.65 -9.15
C VAL A 224 -28.91 24.09 -7.77
N GLN A 225 -29.99 23.32 -7.63
CA GLN A 225 -30.32 22.67 -6.36
C GLN A 225 -29.25 21.64 -5.98
N GLN A 226 -28.83 20.79 -6.91
CA GLN A 226 -27.80 19.78 -6.67
C GLN A 226 -26.47 20.39 -6.23
N PHE A 227 -26.02 21.46 -6.92
CA PHE A 227 -24.82 22.21 -6.53
C PHE A 227 -24.95 22.80 -5.12
N THR A 228 -26.13 23.33 -4.78
CA THR A 228 -26.41 23.90 -3.46
C THR A 228 -26.36 22.83 -2.36
N GLU A 229 -26.89 21.63 -2.63
CA GLU A 229 -26.86 20.48 -1.73
C GLU A 229 -25.43 19.97 -1.48
N ILE A 230 -24.63 19.85 -2.54
CA ILE A 230 -23.22 19.47 -2.46
C ILE A 230 -22.42 20.50 -1.66
N PHE A 231 -22.61 21.79 -1.93
CA PHE A 231 -21.96 22.85 -1.16
C PHE A 231 -22.33 22.76 0.31
N CYS A 232 -23.63 22.62 0.63
CA CYS A 232 -24.05 22.47 2.01
C CYS A 232 -23.39 21.27 2.68
N LYS A 233 -23.30 20.12 1.99
CA LYS A 233 -22.63 18.93 2.53
C LYS A 233 -21.12 19.15 2.74
N ALA A 234 -20.42 19.79 1.80
CA ALA A 234 -19.00 20.12 1.91
C ALA A 234 -18.69 20.98 3.16
N PHE A 235 -19.58 21.92 3.49
CA PHE A 235 -19.48 22.76 4.69
C PHE A 235 -20.19 22.17 5.91
N ARG A 236 -20.55 20.88 5.89
CA ARG A 236 -21.29 20.16 6.94
C ARG A 236 -22.62 20.81 7.36
N LEU A 237 -23.25 21.56 6.46
CA LEU A 237 -24.57 22.14 6.61
C LEU A 237 -25.66 21.13 6.19
N LYS A 238 -26.69 20.98 7.03
CA LYS A 238 -27.84 20.11 6.72
C LYS A 238 -28.81 20.84 5.79
N TYR A 239 -28.67 20.67 4.48
CA TYR A 239 -29.52 21.34 3.47
C TYR A 239 -31.02 21.24 3.76
N LYS A 240 -31.50 20.05 4.18
CA LYS A 240 -32.93 19.82 4.54
C LYS A 240 -33.42 20.66 5.72
N ARG A 241 -32.53 21.14 6.59
CA ARG A 241 -32.86 21.99 7.76
C ARG A 241 -32.82 23.48 7.44
N LEU A 242 -32.30 23.88 6.28
CA LEU A 242 -32.32 25.29 5.86
C LEU A 242 -33.75 25.70 5.48
N SER A 243 -34.17 26.88 5.93
CA SER A 243 -35.45 27.50 5.55
C SER A 243 -35.46 27.88 4.07
N GLN A 244 -36.65 28.14 3.52
CA GLN A 244 -36.77 28.55 2.12
C GLN A 244 -36.06 29.89 1.83
N GLU A 245 -36.05 30.79 2.81
CA GLU A 245 -35.35 32.08 2.73
C GLU A 245 -33.83 31.90 2.70
N GLU A 246 -33.28 31.04 3.58
CA GLU A 246 -31.85 30.74 3.64
C GLU A 246 -31.36 30.07 2.35
N ARG A 247 -32.14 29.12 1.80
CA ARG A 247 -31.83 28.49 0.50
C ARG A 247 -31.83 29.52 -0.64
N SER A 248 -32.78 30.45 -0.62
CA SER A 248 -32.87 31.54 -1.61
C SER A 248 -31.69 32.50 -1.48
N LEU A 249 -31.27 32.83 -0.26
CA LEU A 249 -30.11 33.67 0.02
C LEU A 249 -28.81 32.99 -0.45
N LEU A 250 -28.61 31.71 -0.14
CA LEU A 250 -27.44 30.95 -0.58
C LEU A 250 -27.33 30.95 -2.12
N LYS A 251 -28.45 30.71 -2.82
CA LYS A 251 -28.52 30.81 -4.28
C LYS A 251 -28.20 32.22 -4.79
N LYS A 252 -28.63 33.28 -4.09
CA LYS A 252 -28.28 34.68 -4.45
C LYS A 252 -26.80 34.99 -4.25
N LEU A 253 -26.17 34.45 -3.20
CA LEU A 253 -24.74 34.61 -2.94
C LEU A 253 -23.90 33.92 -4.02
N PHE A 254 -24.24 32.67 -4.39
CA PHE A 254 -23.56 31.97 -5.47
C PHE A 254 -23.63 32.71 -6.81
N LYS A 255 -24.74 33.38 -7.13
CA LYS A 255 -24.87 34.21 -8.35
C LYS A 255 -23.86 35.36 -8.43
N LYS A 256 -23.33 35.82 -7.28
CA LYS A 256 -22.35 36.91 -7.25
C LYS A 256 -20.92 36.42 -7.55
N SER A 257 -20.65 35.12 -7.43
CA SER A 257 -19.32 34.56 -7.68
C SER A 257 -18.96 34.60 -9.18
N PRO A 258 -17.82 35.20 -9.57
CA PRO A 258 -17.36 35.20 -10.96
C PRO A 258 -17.04 33.78 -11.47
N LEU A 259 -16.59 32.88 -10.59
CA LEU A 259 -16.30 31.47 -10.93
C LEU A 259 -17.56 30.71 -11.37
N ILE A 260 -18.72 31.02 -10.78
CA ILE A 260 -20.00 30.39 -11.12
C ILE A 260 -20.59 30.94 -12.42
N LYS A 261 -20.26 32.19 -12.79
CA LYS A 261 -20.68 32.75 -14.08
C LYS A 261 -19.98 32.10 -15.27
N GLN A 262 -18.76 31.58 -15.06
CA GLN A 262 -17.94 30.96 -16.10
C GLN A 262 -18.16 29.44 -16.20
N SER A 263 -18.82 28.80 -15.23
CA SER A 263 -19.00 27.34 -15.17
C SER A 263 -20.20 26.79 -15.97
N GLY A 264 -20.89 27.63 -16.75
CA GLY A 264 -22.06 27.23 -17.55
C GLY A 264 -23.33 26.87 -16.74
N MET A 265 -23.31 26.97 -15.41
CA MET A 265 -24.47 26.74 -14.55
C MET A 265 -25.41 27.96 -14.52
N ASN A 266 -26.67 27.76 -14.90
CA ASN A 266 -27.62 28.85 -15.11
C ASN A 266 -28.54 29.06 -13.89
N PHE A 267 -28.06 29.81 -12.89
CA PHE A 267 -28.80 30.18 -11.67
C PHE A 267 -29.98 31.16 -11.92
N ARG A 268 -30.39 31.37 -13.18
CA ARG A 268 -31.32 32.42 -13.63
C ARG A 268 -32.75 31.95 -13.94
N ARG A 269 -33.10 30.66 -13.91
CA ARG A 269 -34.49 30.26 -14.20
C ARG A 269 -35.44 30.51 -13.00
N ARG A 270 -36.47 31.34 -13.23
CA ARG A 270 -37.71 31.39 -12.44
C ARG A 270 -38.59 30.18 -12.80
N PRO A 271 -39.49 29.71 -11.92
CA PRO A 271 -40.42 28.64 -12.27
C PRO A 271 -41.35 29.13 -13.39
N TRP A 272 -41.60 28.26 -14.37
CA TRP A 272 -42.73 28.44 -15.28
C TRP A 272 -44.03 28.26 -14.49
N LYS A 273 -45.03 29.10 -14.77
CA LYS A 273 -46.42 28.86 -14.35
C LYS A 273 -46.96 27.61 -15.03
#